data_AF-A0A1Z8Y2K8-F1
#
_entry.id   AF-A0A1Z8Y2K8-F1
#
_cell.length_a   1.000
_cell.length_b   1.000
_cell.length_c   1.000
_cell.angle_alpha   90.00
_cell.angle_beta   90.00
_cell.angle_gamma   90.00
#
_symmetry.space_group_name_H-M   'P 1'
#
loop_
_entity.id
_entity.type
_entity.pdbx_description
1 polymer ?
#
loop_
_entity_poly.entity_id
_entity_poly.type
_entity_poly.pdbx_seq_one_letter_code
_entity_poly.pdbx_strand_id
1 'polypeptide(L)'
;MNKLLILIGLLFLIEFGLCQIPEPLAYYDFEDEEGDVVTDKGPLGNDGIKDAGISYGGGAGASNSNSPGNESPAQGIDGDGGTKYLNFARLNTGIIVTPQNSSIVTSISLDTANDAVERDPTSFILFGTNETIKSADNSVGNSEDWTEIESGDFNLPDSRNTPGTVINLDNDTEYESYKLIFPTVKGNGNSMQIAEIQFYTEEDGGGNPILSPFDAVIGIHAAADIPPFTGAPGGSSPNTAASFNNNKIDVPGIDLSFVISDEGSYTFTAWIKPSDLNGEKFIFGQTTQGIHNGIRNNSYLHQAHWGADTNGATNLNDYLANDEDGWIHAAWTYEGSTDTGKIYLDGVLDWEGAKRAPNGSGNLIIGGRNGGERGFVGLIDEIAVWDIAVTDEVIAGLAEGLSPIGSNLPFQITNITYVKETEELELTWDSKPGKTYSLFYNTALDEWESDIDDSIESEGDSTSYRFNNPEGTNAKKLFFRIIEN
;
A
#
# COMPACT_ATOMS: atom_id res chain seq x y z
N MET A 1 26.51 27.19 -42.48
CA MET A 1 25.33 26.48 -43.04
C MET A 1 25.16 25.24 -42.18
N ASN A 2 24.39 25.37 -41.09
CA ASN A 2 24.16 24.28 -40.13
C ASN A 2 23.35 23.19 -40.84
N LYS A 3 23.99 22.09 -41.19
CA LYS A 3 23.30 20.89 -41.65
C LYS A 3 22.97 20.07 -40.40
N LEU A 4 21.80 20.36 -39.82
CA LEU A 4 21.12 19.45 -38.90
C LEU A 4 20.89 18.15 -39.67
N LEU A 5 21.67 17.11 -39.38
CA LEU A 5 21.44 15.78 -39.91
C LEU A 5 20.47 15.11 -38.95
N ILE A 6 19.17 15.18 -39.23
CA ILE A 6 18.18 14.34 -38.56
C ILE A 6 18.42 12.93 -39.09
N LEU A 7 19.07 12.09 -38.29
CA LEU A 7 19.14 10.67 -38.57
C LEU A 7 17.74 10.12 -38.26
N ILE A 8 16.97 9.81 -39.30
CA ILE A 8 15.76 8.99 -39.14
C ILE A 8 16.26 7.60 -38.75
N GLY A 9 16.17 7.28 -37.46
CA GLY A 9 16.41 5.93 -36.96
C GLY A 9 15.44 4.98 -37.65
N LEU A 10 15.95 4.16 -38.58
CA LEU A 10 15.21 3.02 -39.08
C LEU A 10 15.31 1.95 -37.99
N LEU A 11 14.36 1.96 -37.07
CA LEU A 11 14.20 0.95 -36.03
C LEU A 11 13.78 -0.36 -36.73
N PHE A 12 14.73 -1.26 -36.99
CA PHE A 12 14.39 -2.66 -37.26
C PHE A 12 14.05 -3.28 -35.90
N LEU A 13 12.78 -3.19 -35.51
CA LEU A 13 12.20 -4.09 -34.51
C LEU A 13 12.31 -5.50 -35.09
N ILE A 14 13.28 -6.26 -34.61
CA ILE A 14 13.19 -7.71 -34.66
C ILE A 14 12.10 -8.05 -33.65
N GLU A 15 10.89 -8.32 -34.13
CA GLU A 15 9.79 -8.88 -33.34
C GLU A 15 10.22 -10.25 -32.79
N PHE A 16 10.98 -10.26 -31.70
CA PHE A 16 10.65 -11.18 -30.63
C PHE A 16 9.35 -10.62 -30.05
N GLY A 17 8.26 -11.38 -30.14
CA GLY A 17 6.92 -10.91 -29.79
C GLY A 17 6.91 -10.22 -28.43
N LEU A 18 6.94 -8.89 -28.45
CA LEU A 18 6.78 -8.07 -27.27
C LEU A 18 5.30 -8.18 -26.92
N CYS A 19 4.99 -8.77 -25.76
CA CYS A 19 3.65 -8.73 -25.21
C CYS A 19 3.37 -7.26 -24.84
N GLN A 20 2.81 -6.49 -25.77
CA GLN A 20 2.33 -5.15 -25.48
C GLN A 20 1.22 -5.29 -24.44
N ILE A 21 1.41 -4.73 -23.24
CA ILE A 21 0.37 -4.68 -22.23
C ILE A 21 -0.77 -3.85 -22.82
N PRO A 22 -1.99 -4.38 -22.91
CA PRO A 22 -3.15 -3.61 -23.33
C PRO A 22 -3.39 -2.44 -22.37
N GLU A 23 -3.90 -1.32 -22.87
CA GLU A 23 -4.20 -0.17 -22.00
C GLU A 23 -5.26 -0.55 -20.94
N PRO A 24 -4.99 -0.35 -19.64
CA PRO A 24 -5.98 -0.61 -18.60
C PRO A 24 -7.11 0.42 -18.64
N LEU A 25 -8.29 -0.01 -18.19
CA LEU A 25 -9.40 0.88 -17.90
C LEU A 25 -9.12 1.82 -16.73
N ALA A 26 -8.39 1.32 -15.72
CA ALA A 26 -7.85 2.13 -14.63
C ALA A 26 -6.63 1.43 -14.02
N TYR A 27 -5.74 2.26 -13.47
CA TYR A 27 -4.59 1.86 -12.68
C TYR A 27 -4.48 2.77 -11.43
N TYR A 28 -4.50 2.19 -10.23
CA TYR A 28 -4.36 2.91 -8.96
C TYR A 28 -3.18 2.34 -8.18
N ASP A 29 -2.17 3.20 -7.98
CA ASP A 29 -0.90 2.89 -7.32
C ASP A 29 -0.81 3.48 -5.90
N PHE A 30 -1.80 4.31 -5.54
CA PHE A 30 -1.92 5.03 -4.27
C PHE A 30 -0.75 5.97 -3.92
N GLU A 31 0.11 6.25 -4.88
CA GLU A 31 1.20 7.21 -4.71
C GLU A 31 0.68 8.65 -4.85
N ASP A 32 1.13 9.51 -3.94
CA ASP A 32 0.79 10.94 -3.90
C ASP A 32 -0.73 11.23 -3.87
N GLU A 33 -1.54 10.33 -3.29
CA GLU A 33 -2.99 10.51 -3.22
C GLU A 33 -3.40 11.48 -2.09
N GLU A 34 -4.27 12.45 -2.43
CA GLU A 34 -4.79 13.45 -1.51
C GLU A 34 -6.32 13.54 -1.55
N GLY A 35 -6.94 13.79 -0.38
CA GLY A 35 -8.38 13.99 -0.28
C GLY A 35 -9.19 12.69 -0.42
N ASP A 36 -10.34 12.76 -1.07
CA ASP A 36 -11.28 11.62 -1.25
C ASP A 36 -11.32 11.07 -2.68
N VAL A 37 -10.62 11.73 -3.61
CA VAL A 37 -10.47 11.25 -4.98
C VAL A 37 -9.25 10.34 -5.02
N VAL A 38 -9.38 9.21 -5.72
CA VAL A 38 -8.27 8.30 -6.01
C VAL A 38 -7.95 8.46 -7.49
N THR A 39 -6.77 8.99 -7.80
CA THR A 39 -6.42 9.36 -9.17
C THR A 39 -6.16 8.10 -10.00
N ASP A 40 -6.84 7.97 -11.13
CA ASP A 40 -6.47 6.96 -12.12
C ASP A 40 -5.16 7.36 -12.81
N LYS A 41 -4.10 6.60 -12.58
CA LYS A 41 -2.79 6.78 -13.24
C LYS A 41 -2.77 6.18 -14.65
N GLY A 42 -3.83 5.45 -15.02
CA GLY A 42 -4.08 4.93 -16.35
C GLY A 42 -4.43 6.02 -17.37
N PRO A 43 -4.51 5.64 -18.66
CA PRO A 43 -4.70 6.60 -19.75
C PRO A 43 -6.13 7.16 -19.83
N LEU A 44 -7.10 6.61 -19.11
CA LEU A 44 -8.52 6.91 -19.27
C LEU A 44 -9.07 7.90 -18.23
N GLY A 45 -8.36 8.16 -17.14
CA GLY A 45 -8.77 9.13 -16.12
C GLY A 45 -10.05 8.73 -15.39
N ASN A 46 -10.26 7.44 -15.17
CA ASN A 46 -11.40 6.89 -14.44
C ASN A 46 -11.18 7.01 -12.93
N ASP A 47 -11.10 8.24 -12.42
CA ASP A 47 -10.84 8.49 -11.00
C ASP A 47 -11.88 7.79 -10.09
N GLY A 48 -11.38 7.24 -8.98
CA GLY A 48 -12.18 6.66 -7.91
C GLY A 48 -12.59 7.69 -6.87
N ILE A 49 -13.63 7.37 -6.09
CA ILE A 49 -14.05 8.13 -4.92
C ILE A 49 -14.00 7.18 -3.72
N LYS A 50 -13.10 7.43 -2.78
CA LYS A 50 -12.96 6.57 -1.59
C LYS A 50 -13.94 6.93 -0.48
N ASP A 51 -14.35 5.92 0.28
CA ASP A 51 -14.96 6.14 1.59
C ASP A 51 -13.94 6.77 2.54
N ALA A 52 -14.38 7.64 3.45
CA ALA A 52 -13.51 8.39 4.39
C ALA A 52 -12.63 7.50 5.28
N GLY A 53 -12.97 6.21 5.42
CA GLY A 53 -12.21 5.23 6.19
C GLY A 53 -11.01 4.62 5.47
N ILE A 54 -10.78 4.93 4.18
CA ILE A 54 -9.57 4.53 3.45
C ILE A 54 -8.48 5.60 3.63
N SER A 55 -7.27 5.16 3.97
CA SER A 55 -6.07 5.99 4.11
C SER A 55 -4.90 5.37 3.35
N TYR A 56 -3.94 6.18 2.91
CA TYR A 56 -2.87 5.73 2.00
C TYR A 56 -1.51 5.49 2.70
N GLY A 57 -1.36 5.85 3.98
CA GLY A 57 -0.03 5.80 4.63
C GLY A 57 0.90 6.90 4.08
N GLY A 58 1.66 7.55 4.94
CA GLY A 58 2.82 8.35 4.52
C GLY A 58 2.61 9.62 3.68
N GLY A 59 1.43 10.24 3.63
CA GLY A 59 1.25 11.62 3.16
C GLY A 59 0.67 12.50 4.27
N ALA A 60 0.85 13.83 4.22
CA ALA A 60 0.31 14.78 5.21
C ALA A 60 -1.23 14.83 5.17
N GLY A 61 -1.89 13.79 5.66
CA GLY A 61 -3.31 13.51 5.48
C GLY A 61 -4.10 13.65 6.78
N ALA A 62 -5.29 14.22 6.68
CA ALA A 62 -6.13 14.62 7.80
C ALA A 62 -6.34 13.52 8.86
N SER A 63 -6.43 13.95 10.12
CA SER A 63 -6.79 13.07 11.22
C SER A 63 -8.28 12.70 11.16
N ASN A 64 -8.55 11.40 11.22
CA ASN A 64 -9.90 10.85 11.46
C ASN A 64 -10.16 10.65 12.96
N SER A 65 -9.28 11.16 13.83
CA SER A 65 -9.47 11.09 15.27
C SER A 65 -10.79 11.74 15.63
N ASN A 66 -11.63 10.99 16.34
CA ASN A 66 -12.91 11.48 16.79
C ASN A 66 -13.34 10.68 18.01
N SER A 67 -13.72 11.40 19.05
CA SER A 67 -14.10 10.83 20.34
C SER A 67 -15.43 11.44 20.77
N PRO A 68 -16.41 10.65 21.25
CA PRO A 68 -17.60 11.21 21.88
C PRO A 68 -17.23 12.12 23.06
N GLY A 69 -18.03 13.16 23.32
CA GLY A 69 -17.69 14.16 24.34
C GLY A 69 -17.53 13.63 25.78
N ASN A 70 -18.08 12.45 26.09
CA ASN A 70 -17.93 11.78 27.39
C ASN A 70 -16.93 10.61 27.33
N GLU A 71 -16.24 10.42 26.21
CA GLU A 71 -15.28 9.33 25.96
C GLU A 71 -14.00 9.89 25.31
N SER A 72 -13.64 11.12 25.70
CA SER A 72 -12.49 11.87 25.25
C SER A 72 -11.17 11.30 25.80
N PRO A 73 -10.01 11.74 25.30
CA PRO A 73 -8.70 11.34 25.84
C PRO A 73 -8.55 11.52 27.35
N ALA A 74 -9.26 12.49 27.94
CA ALA A 74 -9.27 12.70 29.39
C ALA A 74 -9.81 11.50 30.18
N GLN A 75 -10.79 10.76 29.62
CA GLN A 75 -11.29 9.52 30.25
C GLN A 75 -10.27 8.38 30.18
N GLY A 76 -9.17 8.51 29.43
CA GLY A 76 -8.10 7.52 29.42
C GLY A 76 -7.08 7.72 30.54
N ILE A 77 -7.17 8.80 31.32
CA ILE A 77 -6.19 9.13 32.38
C ILE A 77 -6.88 9.69 33.64
N ASP A 78 -8.18 9.47 33.81
CA ASP A 78 -8.98 10.09 34.87
C ASP A 78 -8.97 9.28 36.19
N GLY A 79 -8.33 8.12 36.20
CA GLY A 79 -8.24 7.22 37.34
C GLY A 79 -9.54 6.47 37.64
N ASP A 80 -10.50 6.46 36.70
CA ASP A 80 -11.77 5.75 36.81
C ASP A 80 -11.91 4.68 35.72
N GLY A 81 -11.58 3.42 36.06
CA GLY A 81 -11.76 2.27 35.16
C GLY A 81 -13.22 1.97 34.76
N GLY A 82 -14.20 2.78 35.18
CA GLY A 82 -15.57 2.78 34.71
C GLY A 82 -15.85 3.74 33.54
N THR A 83 -14.95 4.66 33.22
CA THR A 83 -14.99 5.52 32.02
C THR A 83 -14.10 4.92 30.93
N LYS A 84 -14.04 5.56 29.75
CA LYS A 84 -13.13 5.14 28.68
C LYS A 84 -12.78 6.29 27.75
N TYR A 85 -11.56 6.26 27.24
CA TYR A 85 -11.21 6.93 26.00
C TYR A 85 -11.61 6.04 24.81
N LEU A 86 -12.30 6.62 23.81
CA LEU A 86 -12.65 5.94 22.57
C LEU A 86 -12.26 6.80 21.36
N ASN A 87 -11.62 6.20 20.36
CA ASN A 87 -11.23 6.88 19.13
C ASN A 87 -11.68 6.14 17.86
N PHE A 88 -12.51 6.79 17.04
CA PHE A 88 -13.07 6.21 15.82
C PHE A 88 -12.08 6.09 14.65
N ALA A 89 -10.91 6.73 14.71
CA ALA A 89 -9.86 6.42 13.74
C ALA A 89 -9.35 4.98 13.86
N ARG A 90 -9.65 4.30 14.99
CA ARG A 90 -9.44 2.87 15.25
C ARG A 90 -7.98 2.42 15.28
N LEU A 91 -7.25 2.58 14.20
CA LEU A 91 -5.85 2.24 14.08
C LEU A 91 -5.03 3.52 14.15
N ASN A 92 -3.78 3.40 14.57
CA ASN A 92 -2.83 4.52 14.59
C ASN A 92 -3.35 5.72 15.41
N THR A 93 -4.21 5.42 16.38
CA THR A 93 -4.79 6.41 17.29
C THR A 93 -3.96 6.49 18.54
N GLY A 94 -4.15 7.51 19.35
CA GLY A 94 -3.36 7.62 20.56
C GLY A 94 -3.62 8.90 21.32
N ILE A 95 -2.72 9.19 22.25
CA ILE A 95 -2.73 10.43 23.02
C ILE A 95 -1.40 11.15 22.91
N ILE A 96 -1.46 12.48 22.95
CA ILE A 96 -0.34 13.30 23.45
C ILE A 96 -0.73 13.75 24.85
N VAL A 97 0.15 13.53 25.82
CA VAL A 97 -0.06 13.91 27.21
C VAL A 97 1.14 14.69 27.75
N THR A 98 0.85 15.76 28.48
CA THR A 98 1.83 16.60 29.19
C THR A 98 1.60 16.45 30.69
N PRO A 99 2.39 15.60 31.37
CA PRO A 99 2.35 15.48 32.82
C PRO A 99 2.69 16.81 33.53
N GLN A 100 2.24 16.99 34.78
CA GLN A 100 2.54 18.21 35.54
C GLN A 100 4.03 18.49 35.76
N ASN A 101 4.87 17.44 35.72
CA ASN A 101 6.32 17.54 35.85
C ASN A 101 6.97 16.64 34.80
N SER A 102 8.13 17.05 34.29
CA SER A 102 8.97 16.17 33.48
C SER A 102 9.27 14.88 34.25
N SER A 103 9.39 13.78 33.52
CA SER A 103 9.55 12.45 34.12
C SER A 103 10.38 11.54 33.23
N ILE A 104 10.80 10.39 33.78
CA ILE A 104 11.31 9.27 33.00
C ILE A 104 10.24 8.18 33.12
N VAL A 105 9.64 7.79 32.00
CA VAL A 105 8.65 6.69 31.96
C VAL A 105 9.41 5.39 31.83
N THR A 106 9.34 4.53 32.84
CA THR A 106 10.04 3.24 32.90
C THR A 106 9.08 2.05 32.78
N SER A 107 7.78 2.25 33.00
CA SER A 107 6.78 1.25 32.62
C SER A 107 5.42 1.86 32.32
N ILE A 108 4.60 1.14 31.54
CA ILE A 108 3.24 1.52 31.14
C ILE A 108 2.26 0.41 31.53
N SER A 109 1.06 0.79 31.97
CA SER A 109 -0.09 -0.12 32.08
C SER A 109 -1.31 0.46 31.39
N LEU A 110 -2.17 -0.41 30.88
CA LEU A 110 -3.50 -0.04 30.40
C LEU A 110 -4.59 -0.91 31.04
N ASP A 111 -5.78 -0.35 31.23
CA ASP A 111 -6.97 -1.07 31.66
C ASP A 111 -7.97 -1.19 30.50
N THR A 112 -8.53 -2.39 30.28
CA THR A 112 -9.54 -2.59 29.21
C THR A 112 -10.81 -1.79 29.49
N ALA A 113 -11.42 -1.19 28.48
CA ALA A 113 -12.73 -0.53 28.58
C ALA A 113 -13.90 -1.51 28.83
N ASN A 114 -15.14 -1.03 28.73
CA ASN A 114 -16.36 -1.78 29.02
C ASN A 114 -17.08 -2.37 27.78
N ASP A 115 -16.83 -1.86 26.56
CA ASP A 115 -17.64 -2.21 25.37
C ASP A 115 -17.28 -3.55 24.69
N ALA A 116 -16.20 -3.61 23.88
CA ALA A 116 -15.90 -4.80 23.06
C ALA A 116 -14.40 -5.15 22.92
N VAL A 117 -14.03 -6.42 23.08
CA VAL A 117 -12.62 -6.90 23.10
C VAL A 117 -11.85 -6.57 21.82
N GLU A 118 -12.52 -6.61 20.67
CA GLU A 118 -11.92 -6.39 19.35
C GLU A 118 -11.41 -4.95 19.11
N ARG A 119 -11.71 -4.03 20.03
CA ARG A 119 -11.29 -2.61 19.99
C ARG A 119 -10.11 -2.32 20.93
N ASP A 120 -9.67 -3.31 21.70
CA ASP A 120 -8.61 -3.13 22.68
C ASP A 120 -7.25 -3.12 21.96
N PRO A 121 -6.35 -2.16 22.27
CA PRO A 121 -5.02 -2.08 21.66
C PRO A 121 -4.20 -3.37 21.81
N THR A 122 -3.42 -3.69 20.77
CA THR A 122 -2.48 -4.84 20.76
C THR A 122 -1.02 -4.45 20.61
N SER A 123 -0.73 -3.21 20.23
CA SER A 123 0.64 -2.71 20.17
C SER A 123 0.72 -1.24 20.53
N PHE A 124 1.93 -0.77 20.78
CA PHE A 124 2.19 0.63 21.06
C PHE A 124 3.51 1.13 20.46
N ILE A 125 3.58 2.44 20.33
CA ILE A 125 4.83 3.17 20.15
C ILE A 125 4.78 4.36 21.12
N LEU A 126 5.79 4.50 21.97
CA LEU A 126 5.94 5.63 22.88
C LEU A 126 7.05 6.55 22.37
N PHE A 127 6.76 7.85 22.34
CA PHE A 127 7.74 8.90 22.06
C PHE A 127 7.79 9.91 23.20
N GLY A 128 8.92 10.59 23.33
CA GLY A 128 9.12 11.73 24.22
C GLY A 128 9.48 13.01 23.46
N THR A 129 9.05 14.16 23.99
CA THR A 129 9.50 15.49 23.56
C THR A 129 9.66 16.45 24.73
N ASN A 130 10.54 17.42 24.56
CA ASN A 130 10.71 18.58 25.44
C ASN A 130 10.29 19.89 24.72
N GLU A 131 9.63 19.79 23.58
CA GLU A 131 8.96 20.93 22.95
C GLU A 131 7.62 21.23 23.61
N THR A 132 7.22 22.50 23.61
CA THR A 132 5.84 22.86 23.92
C THR A 132 4.89 22.28 22.87
N ILE A 133 3.87 21.54 23.32
CA ILE A 133 2.86 20.96 22.43
C ILE A 133 2.06 22.06 21.70
N LYS A 134 2.11 22.00 20.37
CA LYS A 134 1.38 22.82 19.39
C LYS A 134 0.27 22.02 18.69
N SER A 135 0.41 20.70 18.64
CA SER A 135 -0.57 19.77 18.08
C SER A 135 -1.95 20.02 18.67
N ALA A 136 -2.96 20.13 17.81
CA ALA A 136 -4.34 20.33 18.24
C ALA A 136 -5.01 19.00 18.62
N ASP A 137 -6.07 19.06 19.42
CA ASP A 137 -6.91 17.89 19.67
C ASP A 137 -7.50 17.33 18.36
N ASN A 138 -7.51 16.01 18.26
CA ASN A 138 -7.84 15.25 17.06
C ASN A 138 -6.96 15.59 15.85
N SER A 139 -5.71 16.02 16.04
CA SER A 139 -4.75 16.21 14.95
C SER A 139 -3.93 14.95 14.68
N VAL A 140 -2.98 15.05 13.75
CA VAL A 140 -2.00 13.98 13.49
C VAL A 140 -0.86 13.93 14.50
N GLY A 141 -0.71 14.92 15.39
CA GLY A 141 0.29 14.87 16.45
C GLY A 141 1.75 15.06 16.03
N ASN A 142 2.00 15.72 14.89
CA ASN A 142 3.34 15.89 14.29
C ASN A 142 3.84 17.35 14.27
N SER A 143 3.30 18.22 15.14
CA SER A 143 3.71 19.64 15.22
C SER A 143 4.93 19.89 16.13
N GLU A 144 5.52 18.80 16.63
CA GLU A 144 6.68 18.74 17.50
C GLU A 144 7.68 17.74 16.93
N ASP A 145 8.95 17.91 17.28
CA ASP A 145 9.96 16.86 17.07
C ASP A 145 9.82 15.81 18.19
N TRP A 146 9.70 14.54 17.79
CA TRP A 146 9.49 13.40 18.68
C TRP A 146 10.70 12.46 18.64
N THR A 147 11.13 11.99 19.81
CA THR A 147 12.12 10.91 19.92
C THR A 147 11.41 9.63 20.31
N GLU A 148 11.51 8.57 19.49
CA GLU A 148 10.98 7.25 19.87
C GLU A 148 11.72 6.76 21.12
N ILE A 149 10.94 6.33 22.11
CA ILE A 149 11.43 5.70 23.32
C ILE A 149 11.45 4.19 23.07
N GLU A 150 10.28 3.62 22.80
CA GLU A 150 10.15 2.18 22.55
C GLU A 150 8.82 1.84 21.88
N SER A 151 8.80 0.73 21.15
CA SER A 151 7.61 0.10 20.60
C SER A 151 7.50 -1.36 21.07
N GLY A 152 6.27 -1.86 21.18
CA GLY A 152 6.04 -3.21 21.66
C GLY A 152 4.58 -3.65 21.62
N ASP A 153 4.32 -4.85 22.13
CA ASP A 153 3.00 -5.48 22.09
C ASP A 153 2.29 -5.40 23.45
N PHE A 154 0.99 -5.10 23.42
CA PHE A 154 0.09 -5.26 24.55
C PHE A 154 -0.64 -6.59 24.49
N ASN A 155 -0.67 -7.30 25.62
CA ASN A 155 -1.53 -8.47 25.82
C ASN A 155 -2.61 -8.15 26.87
N LEU A 156 -3.62 -7.38 26.47
CA LEU A 156 -4.73 -7.03 27.34
C LEU A 156 -5.64 -8.24 27.59
N PRO A 157 -6.26 -8.39 28.77
CA PRO A 157 -7.22 -9.46 29.03
C PRO A 157 -8.50 -9.28 28.19
N ASP A 158 -9.29 -10.36 28.04
CA ASP A 158 -10.64 -10.26 27.44
C ASP A 158 -11.72 -9.89 28.47
N SER A 159 -11.38 -9.96 29.76
CA SER A 159 -12.23 -9.45 30.84
C SER A 159 -12.25 -7.93 30.77
N ARG A 160 -13.44 -7.32 30.91
CA ARG A 160 -13.64 -5.88 30.75
C ARG A 160 -13.42 -5.13 32.05
N ASN A 161 -13.11 -3.83 31.98
CA ASN A 161 -12.75 -2.99 33.13
C ASN A 161 -11.70 -3.66 34.04
N THR A 162 -10.71 -4.30 33.40
CA THR A 162 -9.70 -5.11 34.06
C THR A 162 -8.32 -4.58 33.73
N PRO A 163 -7.42 -4.44 34.72
CA PRO A 163 -6.03 -4.07 34.48
C PRO A 163 -5.31 -5.06 33.57
N GLY A 164 -4.56 -4.50 32.62
CA GLY A 164 -3.67 -5.22 31.73
C GLY A 164 -2.33 -5.58 32.39
N THR A 165 -1.45 -6.18 31.59
CA THR A 165 -0.07 -6.45 32.03
C THR A 165 0.73 -5.16 31.97
N VAL A 166 1.61 -4.95 32.95
CA VAL A 166 2.58 -3.85 32.93
C VAL A 166 3.72 -4.19 31.96
N ILE A 167 4.12 -3.22 31.14
CA ILE A 167 5.26 -3.33 30.22
C ILE A 167 6.36 -2.42 30.70
N ASN A 168 7.55 -2.99 30.91
CA ASN A 168 8.77 -2.23 31.23
C ASN A 168 9.37 -1.66 29.95
N LEU A 169 9.90 -0.45 30.04
CA LEU A 169 10.52 0.26 28.94
C LEU A 169 11.99 0.51 29.18
N ASP A 170 12.79 0.46 28.12
CA ASP A 170 14.18 0.92 28.12
C ASP A 170 14.25 2.43 27.85
N ASN A 171 13.98 3.21 28.90
CA ASN A 171 14.04 4.66 28.85
C ASN A 171 14.87 5.23 30.01
N ASP A 172 15.90 5.99 29.68
CA ASP A 172 16.77 6.70 30.62
C ASP A 172 16.69 8.23 30.48
N THR A 173 15.81 8.72 29.60
CA THR A 173 15.71 10.14 29.25
C THR A 173 14.44 10.78 29.78
N GLU A 174 14.61 11.97 30.37
CA GLU A 174 13.51 12.77 30.93
C GLU A 174 12.82 13.61 29.84
N TYR A 175 11.49 13.56 29.81
CA TYR A 175 10.66 14.31 28.87
C TYR A 175 9.52 15.08 29.56
N GLU A 176 9.17 16.24 29.00
CA GLU A 176 8.03 17.08 29.41
C GLU A 176 6.70 16.55 28.88
N SER A 177 6.69 15.89 27.72
CA SER A 177 5.47 15.36 27.11
C SER A 177 5.73 14.04 26.39
N TYR A 178 4.69 13.24 26.31
CA TYR A 178 4.72 11.92 25.69
C TYR A 178 3.65 11.79 24.62
N LYS A 179 4.00 11.05 23.57
CA LYS A 179 3.05 10.60 22.54
C LYS A 179 2.99 9.09 22.60
N LEU A 180 1.82 8.57 22.92
CA LEU A 180 1.53 7.14 22.94
C LEU A 180 0.60 6.82 21.77
N ILE A 181 1.07 6.03 20.83
CA ILE A 181 0.32 5.58 19.66
C ILE A 181 -0.07 4.11 19.90
N PHE A 182 -1.29 3.75 19.49
CA PHE A 182 -1.81 2.40 19.39
C PHE A 182 -1.99 2.05 17.90
N PRO A 183 -0.97 1.45 17.26
CA PRO A 183 -1.06 1.10 15.84
C PRO A 183 -2.15 0.07 15.54
N THR A 184 -2.32 -0.90 16.43
CA THR A 184 -3.19 -2.07 16.21
C THR A 184 -4.20 -2.28 17.34
N VAL A 185 -5.31 -2.97 17.03
CA VAL A 185 -6.31 -3.46 17.99
C VAL A 185 -6.59 -4.95 17.73
N LYS A 186 -7.10 -5.67 18.73
CA LYS A 186 -7.30 -7.14 18.69
C LYS A 186 -8.15 -7.68 17.52
N GLY A 187 -9.04 -6.88 16.94
CA GLY A 187 -9.90 -7.35 15.86
C GLY A 187 -10.52 -6.23 15.03
N ASN A 188 -11.70 -6.52 14.46
CA ASN A 188 -12.35 -5.63 13.48
C ASN A 188 -13.37 -4.67 14.11
N GLY A 189 -13.15 -4.27 15.36
CA GLY A 189 -13.94 -3.22 15.99
C GLY A 189 -13.84 -1.92 15.20
N ASN A 190 -14.88 -1.09 15.22
CA ASN A 190 -14.93 0.17 14.48
C ASN A 190 -14.20 1.35 15.15
N SER A 191 -13.46 1.10 16.23
CA SER A 191 -12.75 2.12 17.02
C SER A 191 -11.67 1.46 17.88
N MET A 192 -10.78 2.28 18.45
CA MET A 192 -9.93 1.92 19.58
C MET A 192 -10.64 2.33 20.87
N GLN A 193 -10.39 1.63 21.97
CA GLN A 193 -10.83 2.06 23.29
C GLN A 193 -9.87 1.64 24.40
N ILE A 194 -9.84 2.42 25.48
CA ILE A 194 -9.14 2.06 26.71
C ILE A 194 -9.78 2.72 27.92
N ALA A 195 -9.81 2.06 29.07
CA ALA A 195 -10.37 2.62 30.31
C ALA A 195 -9.37 3.55 30.99
N GLU A 196 -8.13 3.10 31.14
CA GLU A 196 -7.10 3.86 31.86
C GLU A 196 -5.73 3.60 31.21
N ILE A 197 -4.89 4.61 31.21
CA ILE A 197 -3.51 4.63 30.76
C ILE A 197 -2.71 5.17 31.95
N GLN A 198 -1.68 4.45 32.38
CA GLN A 198 -0.80 4.93 33.43
C GLN A 198 0.67 4.67 33.09
N PHE A 199 1.50 5.64 33.44
CA PHE A 199 2.95 5.61 33.32
C PHE A 199 3.59 5.61 34.70
N TYR A 200 4.73 4.95 34.84
CA TYR A 200 5.41 4.78 36.12
C TYR A 200 6.90 5.10 36.01
N THR A 201 7.48 5.59 37.10
CA THR A 201 8.91 5.96 37.20
C THR A 201 9.84 4.79 37.51
N GLU A 202 9.30 3.59 37.71
CA GLU A 202 10.08 2.37 37.95
C GLU A 202 9.46 1.20 37.15
N GLU A 203 10.20 0.10 37.05
CA GLU A 203 9.73 -1.15 36.46
C GLU A 203 8.54 -1.76 37.22
N ASP A 204 7.80 -2.65 36.56
CA ASP A 204 6.70 -3.45 37.08
C ASP A 204 5.56 -2.63 37.72
N GLY A 205 5.37 -1.38 37.25
CA GLY A 205 4.36 -0.46 37.76
C GLY A 205 4.72 0.11 39.13
N GLY A 206 6.01 0.06 39.49
CA GLY A 206 6.56 0.61 40.71
C GLY A 206 6.68 2.14 40.69
N GLY A 207 7.34 2.71 41.70
CA GLY A 207 7.54 4.15 41.78
C GLY A 207 6.24 4.97 41.89
N ASN A 208 6.31 6.22 41.42
CA ASN A 208 5.16 7.13 41.44
C ASN A 208 4.41 7.05 40.09
N PRO A 209 3.06 7.08 40.10
CA PRO A 209 2.29 7.28 38.88
C PRO A 209 2.62 8.67 38.30
N ILE A 210 2.79 8.73 36.99
CA ILE A 210 3.17 9.95 36.27
C ILE A 210 1.92 10.66 35.76
N LEU A 211 0.94 9.92 35.23
CA LEU A 211 -0.29 10.49 34.66
C LEU A 211 -1.30 10.79 35.75
N SER A 212 -1.93 11.96 35.64
CA SER A 212 -2.95 12.46 36.55
C SER A 212 -4.18 12.97 35.81
N PRO A 213 -5.37 12.99 36.46
CA PRO A 213 -6.61 13.50 35.84
C PRO A 213 -6.59 14.99 35.45
N PHE A 214 -5.52 15.70 35.82
CA PHE A 214 -5.35 17.14 35.53
C PHE A 214 -4.31 17.41 34.43
N ASP A 215 -3.70 16.36 33.89
CA ASP A 215 -2.73 16.51 32.81
C ASP A 215 -3.42 16.97 31.53
N ALA A 216 -2.71 17.81 30.77
CA ALA A 216 -3.18 18.18 29.45
C ALA A 216 -3.05 16.95 28.56
N VAL A 217 -4.17 16.49 28.01
CA VAL A 217 -4.21 15.33 27.12
C VAL A 217 -5.08 15.64 25.91
N ILE A 218 -4.59 15.24 24.75
CA ILE A 218 -5.30 15.37 23.47
C ILE A 218 -5.26 14.05 22.71
N GLY A 219 -6.28 13.84 21.89
CA GLY A 219 -6.40 12.66 21.04
C GLY A 219 -5.71 12.92 19.72
N ILE A 220 -5.05 11.90 19.18
CA ILE A 220 -4.36 11.99 17.90
C ILE A 220 -4.70 10.80 17.01
N HIS A 221 -4.51 11.01 15.71
CA HIS A 221 -4.43 9.97 14.69
C HIS A 221 -3.10 10.15 13.96
N ALA A 222 -2.03 9.56 14.53
CA ALA A 222 -0.65 9.77 14.11
C ALA A 222 -0.28 8.96 12.88
N ALA A 223 -0.90 9.30 11.75
CA ALA A 223 -0.63 8.70 10.45
C ALA A 223 0.78 9.01 9.90
N ALA A 224 1.52 9.96 10.50
CA ALA A 224 2.84 10.41 10.03
C ALA A 224 4.04 9.83 10.81
N ASP A 225 3.82 9.18 11.96
CA ASP A 225 4.88 8.60 12.80
C ASP A 225 4.97 7.07 12.71
N ILE A 226 4.15 6.49 11.83
CA ILE A 226 4.25 5.09 11.44
C ILE A 226 4.96 5.12 10.09
N PRO A 227 5.94 4.23 9.83
CA PRO A 227 6.45 4.05 8.49
C PRO A 227 5.25 3.97 7.53
N PRO A 228 5.32 4.56 6.32
CA PRO A 228 4.24 4.44 5.33
C PRO A 228 3.74 3.00 5.32
N PHE A 229 2.46 2.78 5.04
CA PHE A 229 2.08 1.45 4.58
C PHE A 229 2.91 1.24 3.33
N THR A 230 4.06 0.58 3.47
CA THR A 230 4.98 0.39 2.36
C THR A 230 4.19 -0.38 1.34
N GLY A 231 4.15 0.16 0.13
CA GLY A 231 3.58 -0.50 -1.03
C GLY A 231 4.13 -1.91 -1.18
N ALA A 232 3.50 -2.68 -2.05
CA ALA A 232 3.98 -4.01 -2.36
C ALA A 232 5.44 -3.92 -2.81
N PRO A 233 6.40 -4.57 -2.12
CA PRO A 233 7.82 -4.40 -2.44
C PRO A 233 8.16 -4.96 -3.83
N GLY A 234 7.37 -5.90 -4.33
CA GLY A 234 7.42 -6.42 -5.70
C GLY A 234 6.56 -5.64 -6.71
N GLY A 235 5.85 -4.60 -6.28
CA GLY A 235 5.05 -3.71 -7.13
C GLY A 235 5.91 -2.74 -7.95
N SER A 236 5.28 -2.04 -8.89
CA SER A 236 5.93 -1.01 -9.69
C SER A 236 6.09 0.34 -8.95
N SER A 237 5.29 0.57 -7.91
CA SER A 237 5.28 1.72 -6.99
C SER A 237 5.27 1.25 -5.52
N PRO A 238 6.44 1.02 -4.90
CA PRO A 238 6.49 0.34 -3.61
C PRO A 238 6.40 1.29 -2.39
N ASN A 239 6.14 2.59 -2.56
CA ASN A 239 6.28 3.52 -1.43
C ASN A 239 5.02 3.54 -0.56
N THR A 240 3.84 3.43 -1.18
CA THR A 240 2.55 3.72 -0.53
C THR A 240 1.50 2.65 -0.84
N ALA A 241 0.54 2.41 0.07
CA ALA A 241 -0.58 1.48 -0.15
C ALA A 241 -1.86 1.94 0.56
N ALA A 242 -3.01 1.59 0.00
CA ALA A 242 -4.30 1.92 0.61
C ALA A 242 -4.71 0.91 1.69
N SER A 243 -5.09 1.41 2.87
CA SER A 243 -5.66 0.63 3.96
C SER A 243 -7.18 0.50 3.83
N PHE A 244 -7.64 -0.73 3.72
CA PHE A 244 -9.04 -1.10 3.64
C PHE A 244 -9.50 -1.76 4.95
N ASN A 245 -10.71 -1.43 5.37
CA ASN A 245 -11.37 -2.04 6.52
C ASN A 245 -12.87 -2.16 6.26
N ASN A 246 -13.24 -3.03 5.30
CA ASN A 246 -14.63 -3.21 4.85
C ASN A 246 -15.27 -1.87 4.42
N ASN A 247 -14.48 -1.07 3.71
CA ASN A 247 -14.83 0.20 3.07
C ASN A 247 -14.53 0.07 1.56
N LYS A 248 -14.94 1.04 0.74
CA LYS A 248 -14.76 0.94 -0.72
C LYS A 248 -14.23 2.20 -1.40
N ILE A 249 -13.70 2.01 -2.59
CA ILE A 249 -13.57 3.02 -3.64
C ILE A 249 -14.69 2.78 -4.65
N ASP A 250 -15.48 3.81 -4.94
CA ASP A 250 -16.48 3.81 -6.00
C ASP A 250 -15.85 4.36 -7.28
N VAL A 251 -15.93 3.62 -8.38
CA VAL A 251 -15.31 4.01 -9.67
C VAL A 251 -16.41 4.24 -10.70
N PRO A 252 -17.11 5.40 -10.69
CA PRO A 252 -18.26 5.64 -11.54
C PRO A 252 -17.89 5.73 -13.04
N GLY A 253 -16.62 5.98 -13.37
CA GLY A 253 -16.12 6.01 -14.75
C GLY A 253 -16.11 4.65 -15.44
N ILE A 254 -16.07 3.55 -14.69
CA ILE A 254 -16.05 2.18 -15.21
C ILE A 254 -17.44 1.56 -15.07
N ASP A 255 -18.29 1.76 -16.08
CA ASP A 255 -19.55 1.01 -16.23
C ASP A 255 -19.25 -0.42 -16.73
N LEU A 256 -19.65 -1.42 -15.96
CA LEU A 256 -19.38 -2.83 -16.26
C LEU A 256 -20.38 -3.45 -17.25
N SER A 257 -21.30 -2.66 -17.82
CA SER A 257 -22.29 -3.12 -18.80
C SER A 257 -21.69 -3.86 -20.00
N PHE A 258 -20.48 -3.48 -20.46
CA PHE A 258 -19.77 -4.19 -21.53
C PHE A 258 -19.17 -5.52 -21.06
N VAL A 259 -18.60 -5.55 -19.85
CA VAL A 259 -18.02 -6.76 -19.24
C VAL A 259 -19.08 -7.82 -18.95
N ILE A 260 -20.29 -7.41 -18.55
CA ILE A 260 -21.41 -8.33 -18.24
C ILE A 260 -22.31 -8.65 -19.45
N SER A 261 -21.93 -8.20 -20.65
CA SER A 261 -22.62 -8.52 -21.89
C SER A 261 -22.16 -9.88 -22.46
N ASP A 262 -22.94 -10.42 -23.41
CA ASP A 262 -22.80 -11.76 -24.02
C ASP A 262 -21.38 -12.35 -24.01
N GLU A 263 -20.43 -11.65 -24.65
CA GLU A 263 -19.04 -12.09 -24.89
C GLU A 263 -18.01 -11.19 -24.17
N GLY A 264 -18.44 -10.41 -23.17
CA GLY A 264 -17.58 -9.51 -22.42
C GLY A 264 -16.52 -10.27 -21.62
N SER A 265 -15.31 -9.72 -21.56
CA SER A 265 -14.18 -10.29 -20.83
C SER A 265 -13.69 -9.30 -19.75
N TYR A 266 -12.88 -9.77 -18.80
CA TYR A 266 -12.20 -8.87 -17.87
C TYR A 266 -10.91 -9.46 -17.30
N THR A 267 -10.08 -8.56 -16.80
CA THR A 267 -8.96 -8.85 -15.90
C THR A 267 -9.00 -7.84 -14.77
N PHE A 268 -9.03 -8.31 -13.52
CA PHE A 268 -8.84 -7.47 -12.33
C PHE A 268 -7.67 -8.00 -11.53
N THR A 269 -6.71 -7.14 -11.20
CA THR A 269 -5.50 -7.49 -10.43
C THR A 269 -5.24 -6.48 -9.33
N ALA A 270 -4.63 -6.92 -8.24
CA ALA A 270 -4.11 -6.06 -7.20
C ALA A 270 -3.02 -6.79 -6.43
N TRP A 271 -2.06 -6.03 -5.91
CA TRP A 271 -1.26 -6.48 -4.77
C TRP A 271 -2.07 -6.29 -3.49
N ILE A 272 -2.11 -7.30 -2.63
CA ILE A 272 -2.87 -7.27 -1.38
C ILE A 272 -2.06 -7.83 -0.22
N LYS A 273 -2.22 -7.22 0.96
CA LYS A 273 -1.70 -7.72 2.25
C LYS A 273 -2.84 -7.85 3.24
N PRO A 274 -3.53 -9.00 3.29
CA PRO A 274 -4.69 -9.20 4.14
C PRO A 274 -4.30 -9.22 5.63
N SER A 275 -5.00 -8.45 6.46
CA SER A 275 -4.86 -8.52 7.93
C SER A 275 -5.95 -9.36 8.59
N ASP A 276 -7.03 -9.66 7.87
CA ASP A 276 -8.05 -10.62 8.28
C ASP A 276 -8.49 -11.49 7.10
N LEU A 277 -8.27 -12.79 7.21
CA LEU A 277 -8.65 -13.79 6.22
C LEU A 277 -9.96 -14.52 6.54
N ASN A 278 -10.63 -14.15 7.65
CA ASN A 278 -11.85 -14.82 8.09
C ASN A 278 -13.07 -14.38 7.29
N GLY A 279 -13.96 -15.32 6.98
CA GLY A 279 -15.21 -15.04 6.29
C GLY A 279 -15.03 -14.63 4.83
N GLU A 280 -15.68 -13.54 4.43
CA GLU A 280 -15.64 -12.99 3.08
C GLU A 280 -14.95 -11.63 3.10
N LYS A 281 -14.04 -11.43 2.14
CA LYS A 281 -13.24 -10.21 1.96
C LYS A 281 -13.13 -9.92 0.47
N PHE A 282 -14.14 -9.25 -0.08
CA PHE A 282 -14.18 -8.93 -1.51
C PHE A 282 -13.35 -7.70 -1.83
N ILE A 283 -12.61 -7.79 -2.93
CA ILE A 283 -11.70 -6.75 -3.43
C ILE A 283 -12.31 -6.07 -4.65
N PHE A 284 -12.87 -6.83 -5.59
CA PHE A 284 -13.51 -6.26 -6.78
C PHE A 284 -14.97 -6.61 -6.80
N GLY A 285 -15.84 -5.64 -7.06
CA GLY A 285 -17.25 -5.89 -7.18
C GLY A 285 -18.00 -4.83 -7.99
N GLN A 286 -19.33 -4.93 -7.94
CA GLN A 286 -20.24 -3.99 -8.60
C GLN A 286 -21.10 -3.25 -7.57
N THR A 287 -21.63 -2.10 -7.96
CA THR A 287 -22.64 -1.40 -7.15
C THR A 287 -23.93 -2.19 -6.98
N THR A 288 -24.34 -3.04 -7.94
CA THR A 288 -25.55 -3.88 -7.83
C THR A 288 -25.30 -5.34 -8.25
N GLN A 289 -25.11 -6.22 -7.26
CA GLN A 289 -24.91 -7.68 -7.40
C GLN A 289 -23.91 -8.09 -8.51
N GLY A 290 -23.77 -9.38 -8.84
CA GLY A 290 -22.96 -9.81 -9.97
C GLY A 290 -21.52 -10.17 -9.66
N ILE A 291 -20.52 -9.48 -10.22
CA ILE A 291 -19.10 -9.74 -9.97
C ILE A 291 -18.74 -9.42 -8.51
N HIS A 292 -18.01 -10.33 -7.84
CA HIS A 292 -17.45 -10.14 -6.50
C HIS A 292 -16.23 -11.04 -6.27
N ASN A 293 -15.07 -10.60 -6.74
CA ASN A 293 -13.81 -11.33 -6.61
C ASN A 293 -13.07 -10.91 -5.33
N GLY A 294 -12.39 -11.85 -4.67
CA GLY A 294 -11.64 -11.58 -3.44
C GLY A 294 -11.31 -12.86 -2.68
N ILE A 295 -11.45 -12.85 -1.35
CA ILE A 295 -11.14 -14.00 -0.50
C ILE A 295 -12.42 -14.57 0.14
N ARG A 296 -12.56 -15.90 0.12
CA ARG A 296 -13.75 -16.60 0.65
C ARG A 296 -13.44 -18.05 1.06
N ASN A 297 -14.42 -18.70 1.70
CA ASN A 297 -14.47 -20.15 1.93
C ASN A 297 -13.28 -20.70 2.72
N ASN A 298 -12.96 -20.06 3.85
CA ASN A 298 -11.76 -20.32 4.66
C ASN A 298 -10.48 -19.95 3.89
N SER A 299 -10.42 -18.70 3.44
CA SER A 299 -9.17 -18.06 3.00
C SER A 299 -8.61 -18.57 1.67
N TYR A 300 -9.46 -18.83 0.67
CA TYR A 300 -9.03 -19.03 -0.71
C TYR A 300 -9.29 -17.76 -1.53
N LEU A 301 -8.42 -17.46 -2.49
CA LEU A 301 -8.81 -16.55 -3.57
C LEU A 301 -10.06 -17.10 -4.26
N HIS A 302 -10.96 -16.21 -4.64
CA HIS A 302 -12.31 -16.56 -5.04
C HIS A 302 -12.77 -15.67 -6.18
N GLN A 303 -13.09 -16.29 -7.31
CA GLN A 303 -13.74 -15.62 -8.43
C GLN A 303 -15.25 -15.87 -8.30
N ALA A 304 -16.08 -14.82 -8.30
CA ALA A 304 -17.51 -15.01 -8.23
C ALA A 304 -18.29 -14.09 -9.17
N HIS A 305 -19.19 -14.72 -9.91
CA HIS A 305 -20.31 -14.08 -10.58
C HIS A 305 -21.55 -14.56 -9.85
N TRP A 306 -22.58 -13.72 -9.63
CA TRP A 306 -23.70 -14.13 -8.77
C TRP A 306 -24.30 -15.49 -9.15
N GLY A 307 -24.22 -16.45 -8.21
CA GLY A 307 -24.65 -17.84 -8.37
C GLY A 307 -23.68 -18.74 -9.17
N ALA A 308 -22.45 -18.31 -9.40
CA ALA A 308 -21.36 -19.00 -10.10
C ALA A 308 -20.04 -18.67 -9.40
N ASP A 309 -19.77 -19.43 -8.34
CA ASP A 309 -18.73 -19.17 -7.35
C ASP A 309 -17.62 -20.22 -7.52
N THR A 310 -16.36 -19.77 -7.54
CA THR A 310 -15.21 -20.65 -7.78
C THR A 310 -14.04 -20.26 -6.87
N ASN A 311 -13.49 -21.23 -6.13
CA ASN A 311 -12.25 -21.04 -5.38
C ASN A 311 -11.03 -21.28 -6.28
N GLY A 312 -9.93 -20.63 -5.92
CA GLY A 312 -8.58 -21.07 -6.22
C GLY A 312 -8.24 -22.41 -5.57
N ALA A 313 -7.04 -22.93 -5.84
CA ALA A 313 -6.54 -24.17 -5.26
C ALA A 313 -5.80 -23.95 -3.94
N THR A 314 -5.21 -22.77 -3.74
CA THR A 314 -4.31 -22.52 -2.60
C THR A 314 -5.02 -21.87 -1.42
N ASN A 315 -4.79 -22.41 -0.20
CA ASN A 315 -5.27 -21.81 1.03
C ASN A 315 -4.28 -20.73 1.52
N LEU A 316 -4.77 -19.50 1.66
CA LEU A 316 -3.94 -18.36 2.03
C LEU A 316 -3.43 -18.41 3.47
N ASN A 317 -4.10 -19.12 4.41
CA ASN A 317 -3.54 -19.25 5.77
C ASN A 317 -2.23 -20.04 5.76
N ASP A 318 -2.16 -21.11 4.96
CA ASP A 318 -0.95 -21.94 4.86
C ASP A 318 0.12 -21.25 4.00
N TYR A 319 -0.32 -20.52 2.97
CA TYR A 319 0.56 -19.79 2.06
C TYR A 319 1.28 -18.64 2.78
N LEU A 320 0.52 -17.73 3.38
CA LEU A 320 1.06 -16.54 4.06
C LEU A 320 1.84 -16.87 5.33
N ALA A 321 1.65 -18.04 5.93
CA ALA A 321 2.46 -18.48 7.07
C ALA A 321 3.95 -18.68 6.72
N ASN A 322 4.28 -18.78 5.43
CA ASN A 322 5.64 -18.95 4.93
C ASN A 322 6.11 -17.78 4.05
N ASP A 323 5.32 -16.71 4.00
CA ASP A 323 5.60 -15.52 3.19
C ASP A 323 6.07 -14.39 4.11
N GLU A 324 7.30 -13.92 3.91
CA GLU A 324 7.97 -13.03 4.87
C GLU A 324 7.43 -11.59 4.81
N ASP A 325 7.00 -11.12 3.64
CA ASP A 325 6.46 -9.76 3.48
C ASP A 325 4.93 -9.69 3.63
N GLY A 326 4.23 -10.81 3.45
CA GLY A 326 2.78 -10.94 3.58
C GLY A 326 1.99 -10.31 2.43
N TRP A 327 2.66 -9.92 1.35
CA TRP A 327 2.06 -9.35 0.14
C TRP A 327 1.87 -10.45 -0.90
N ILE A 328 0.68 -10.47 -1.51
CA ILE A 328 0.41 -11.35 -2.66
C ILE A 328 -0.13 -10.55 -3.83
N HIS A 329 0.26 -10.91 -5.05
CA HIS A 329 -0.36 -10.44 -6.27
C HIS A 329 -1.54 -11.37 -6.62
N ALA A 330 -2.76 -10.85 -6.47
CA ALA A 330 -3.98 -11.59 -6.78
C ALA A 330 -4.58 -11.10 -8.10
N ALA A 331 -4.88 -12.03 -9.02
CA ALA A 331 -5.50 -11.71 -10.29
C ALA A 331 -6.64 -12.65 -10.66
N TRP A 332 -7.64 -12.09 -11.34
CA TRP A 332 -8.80 -12.81 -11.86
C TRP A 332 -9.01 -12.44 -13.32
N THR A 333 -9.05 -13.44 -14.20
CA THR A 333 -9.42 -13.24 -15.61
C THR A 333 -10.68 -14.01 -15.96
N TYR A 334 -11.47 -13.45 -16.86
CA TYR A 334 -12.63 -14.10 -17.47
C TYR A 334 -12.64 -13.82 -18.97
N GLU A 335 -12.67 -14.87 -19.77
CA GLU A 335 -12.75 -14.83 -21.22
C GLU A 335 -14.16 -15.20 -21.69
N GLY A 336 -14.94 -14.19 -22.07
CA GLY A 336 -16.34 -14.31 -22.49
C GLY A 336 -16.53 -15.27 -23.67
N SER A 337 -15.62 -15.21 -24.66
CA SER A 337 -15.68 -16.04 -25.87
C SER A 337 -15.64 -17.54 -25.64
N THR A 338 -15.20 -17.96 -24.45
CA THR A 338 -15.06 -19.38 -24.10
C THR A 338 -15.72 -19.74 -22.77
N ASP A 339 -16.36 -18.78 -22.08
CA ASP A 339 -16.82 -18.94 -20.70
C ASP A 339 -15.71 -19.55 -19.80
N THR A 340 -14.48 -19.02 -19.90
CA THR A 340 -13.32 -19.52 -19.13
C THR A 340 -12.91 -18.52 -18.07
N GLY A 341 -12.79 -18.97 -16.83
CA GLY A 341 -12.25 -18.18 -15.73
C GLY A 341 -10.87 -18.69 -15.30
N LYS A 342 -10.01 -17.78 -14.86
CA LYS A 342 -8.75 -18.12 -14.19
C LYS A 342 -8.53 -17.27 -12.94
N ILE A 343 -7.83 -17.86 -11.98
CA ILE A 343 -7.36 -17.23 -10.74
C ILE A 343 -5.86 -17.42 -10.68
N TYR A 344 -5.13 -16.37 -10.32
CA TYR A 344 -3.67 -16.40 -10.17
C TYR A 344 -3.29 -15.90 -8.79
N LEU A 345 -2.25 -16.51 -8.23
CA LEU A 345 -1.60 -16.14 -6.99
C LEU A 345 -0.11 -15.96 -7.30
N ASP A 346 0.42 -14.77 -7.04
CA ASP A 346 1.82 -14.38 -7.29
C ASP A 346 2.28 -14.69 -8.71
N GLY A 347 1.44 -14.32 -9.67
CA GLY A 347 1.71 -14.52 -11.10
C GLY A 347 1.53 -15.96 -11.58
N VAL A 348 1.33 -16.92 -10.67
CA VAL A 348 1.16 -18.34 -10.98
C VAL A 348 -0.32 -18.70 -11.07
N LEU A 349 -0.68 -19.49 -12.08
CA LEU A 349 -2.04 -20.00 -12.25
C LEU A 349 -2.44 -20.90 -11.07
N ASP A 350 -3.43 -20.48 -10.31
CA ASP A 350 -3.96 -21.20 -9.14
C ASP A 350 -5.24 -21.98 -9.48
N TRP A 351 -6.04 -21.47 -10.42
CA TRP A 351 -7.19 -22.20 -10.96
C TRP A 351 -7.52 -21.79 -12.39
N GLU A 352 -8.01 -22.75 -13.19
CA GLU A 352 -8.59 -22.53 -14.51
C GLU A 352 -9.79 -23.46 -14.72
N GLY A 353 -10.85 -22.97 -15.36
CA GLY A 353 -11.93 -23.83 -15.81
C GLY A 353 -13.15 -23.08 -16.35
N ALA A 354 -14.19 -23.86 -16.64
CA ALA A 354 -15.47 -23.32 -17.10
C ALA A 354 -16.08 -22.39 -16.03
N LYS A 355 -16.44 -21.19 -16.44
CA LYS A 355 -16.98 -20.11 -15.61
C LYS A 355 -18.15 -19.50 -16.34
N ARG A 356 -19.35 -19.57 -15.75
CA ARG A 356 -20.53 -18.94 -16.34
C ARG A 356 -20.34 -17.42 -16.39
N ALA A 357 -20.74 -16.79 -17.49
CA ALA A 357 -20.75 -15.35 -17.68
C ALA A 357 -21.18 -14.50 -16.46
N PRO A 358 -20.52 -13.34 -16.26
CA PRO A 358 -20.88 -12.39 -15.22
C PRO A 358 -22.27 -11.79 -15.45
N ASN A 359 -22.86 -11.27 -14.38
CA ASN A 359 -24.17 -10.65 -14.37
C ASN A 359 -24.17 -9.47 -13.40
N GLY A 360 -25.34 -8.93 -13.03
CA GLY A 360 -25.48 -7.77 -12.16
C GLY A 360 -25.69 -6.49 -12.97
N SER A 361 -25.32 -5.34 -12.40
CA SER A 361 -25.35 -4.05 -13.08
C SER A 361 -24.57 -2.99 -12.32
N GLY A 362 -24.32 -1.86 -12.98
CA GLY A 362 -23.69 -0.68 -12.40
C GLY A 362 -22.19 -0.66 -12.64
N ASN A 363 -21.52 0.22 -11.92
CA ASN A 363 -20.09 0.45 -12.06
C ASN A 363 -19.24 -0.42 -11.13
N LEU A 364 -17.93 -0.43 -11.41
CA LEU A 364 -16.92 -1.06 -10.58
C LEU A 364 -16.85 -0.40 -9.19
N ILE A 365 -16.72 -1.24 -8.17
CA ILE A 365 -16.26 -0.84 -6.85
C ILE A 365 -15.06 -1.69 -6.44
N ILE A 366 -14.16 -1.09 -5.67
CA ILE A 366 -12.98 -1.74 -5.09
C ILE A 366 -13.14 -1.77 -3.58
N GLY A 367 -12.75 -2.86 -2.93
CA GLY A 367 -12.87 -3.07 -1.49
C GLY A 367 -14.20 -3.66 -1.04
N GLY A 368 -15.10 -4.09 -1.94
CA GLY A 368 -16.36 -4.73 -1.55
C GLY A 368 -17.22 -5.22 -2.71
N ARG A 369 -18.48 -5.61 -2.40
CA ARG A 369 -19.49 -5.99 -3.39
C ARG A 369 -20.84 -5.35 -3.12
N ASN A 370 -21.73 -5.34 -4.12
CA ASN A 370 -23.13 -4.91 -3.95
C ASN A 370 -23.26 -3.54 -3.26
N GLY A 371 -22.44 -2.56 -3.68
CA GLY A 371 -22.42 -1.22 -3.10
C GLY A 371 -21.56 -1.04 -1.83
N GLY A 372 -20.83 -2.07 -1.40
CA GLY A 372 -19.81 -1.97 -0.33
C GLY A 372 -19.99 -2.95 0.84
N GLU A 373 -20.61 -4.11 0.61
CA GLU A 373 -20.75 -5.16 1.63
C GLU A 373 -19.56 -6.14 1.61
N ARG A 374 -19.22 -6.72 2.78
CA ARG A 374 -18.28 -7.86 2.94
C ARG A 374 -16.91 -7.60 2.30
N GLY A 375 -16.43 -6.39 2.51
CA GLY A 375 -15.24 -5.83 1.93
C GLY A 375 -13.93 -6.35 2.52
N PHE A 376 -12.86 -6.05 1.80
CA PHE A 376 -11.50 -6.42 2.15
C PHE A 376 -11.03 -5.72 3.44
N VAL A 377 -10.12 -6.38 4.18
CA VAL A 377 -9.50 -5.86 5.40
C VAL A 377 -8.01 -6.16 5.33
N GLY A 378 -7.21 -5.12 5.19
CA GLY A 378 -5.78 -5.21 4.89
C GLY A 378 -5.29 -4.03 4.05
N LEU A 379 -4.13 -4.18 3.44
CA LEU A 379 -3.58 -3.20 2.49
C LEU A 379 -3.83 -3.66 1.05
N ILE A 380 -4.09 -2.73 0.16
CA ILE A 380 -4.18 -2.95 -1.28
C ILE A 380 -3.26 -1.95 -1.98
N ASP A 381 -2.58 -2.42 -3.00
CA ASP A 381 -1.70 -1.64 -3.85
C ASP A 381 -1.85 -2.08 -5.31
N GLU A 382 -1.36 -1.27 -6.25
CA GLU A 382 -1.12 -1.67 -7.64
C GLU A 382 -2.36 -2.29 -8.33
N ILE A 383 -3.51 -1.61 -8.20
CA ILE A 383 -4.77 -2.08 -8.76
C ILE A 383 -4.79 -1.82 -10.24
N ALA A 384 -5.04 -2.85 -11.05
CA ALA A 384 -5.24 -2.68 -12.48
C ALA A 384 -6.45 -3.44 -13.01
N VAL A 385 -7.15 -2.81 -13.95
CA VAL A 385 -8.48 -3.22 -14.42
C VAL A 385 -8.50 -3.19 -15.94
N TRP A 386 -8.94 -4.27 -16.59
CA TRP A 386 -9.17 -4.35 -18.04
C TRP A 386 -10.53 -4.97 -18.36
N ASP A 387 -11.09 -4.64 -19.52
CA ASP A 387 -12.28 -5.26 -20.13
C ASP A 387 -11.93 -6.40 -21.12
N ILE A 388 -10.75 -6.97 -20.96
CA ILE A 388 -10.26 -8.13 -21.70
C ILE A 388 -9.61 -9.13 -20.74
N ALA A 389 -9.50 -10.40 -21.15
CA ALA A 389 -8.65 -11.36 -20.48
C ALA A 389 -7.21 -11.17 -20.96
N VAL A 390 -6.35 -10.57 -20.13
CA VAL A 390 -4.92 -10.43 -20.45
C VAL A 390 -4.23 -11.80 -20.36
N THR A 391 -3.03 -11.91 -20.94
CA THR A 391 -2.32 -13.20 -21.03
C THR A 391 -1.68 -13.58 -19.70
N ASP A 392 -1.43 -14.89 -19.51
CA ASP A 392 -0.71 -15.43 -18.36
C ASP A 392 0.67 -14.76 -18.17
N GLU A 393 1.32 -14.37 -19.28
CA GLU A 393 2.62 -13.70 -19.28
C GLU A 393 2.55 -12.25 -18.77
N VAL A 394 1.47 -11.52 -19.09
CA VAL A 394 1.21 -10.20 -18.49
C VAL A 394 1.00 -10.35 -16.99
N ILE A 395 0.15 -11.30 -16.55
CA ILE A 395 -0.11 -11.53 -15.13
C ILE A 395 1.16 -11.89 -14.35
N ALA A 396 2.00 -12.75 -14.91
CA ALA A 396 3.29 -13.09 -14.32
C ALA A 396 4.22 -11.86 -14.24
N GLY A 397 4.26 -11.03 -15.29
CA GLY A 397 5.03 -9.80 -15.27
C GLY A 397 4.56 -8.83 -14.18
N LEU A 398 3.25 -8.63 -14.02
CA LEU A 398 2.69 -7.72 -13.01
C LEU A 398 3.06 -8.15 -11.58
N ALA A 399 3.10 -9.47 -11.33
CA ALA A 399 3.56 -10.03 -10.06
C ALA A 399 5.07 -9.88 -9.82
N GLU A 400 5.85 -9.51 -10.83
CA GLU A 400 7.30 -9.25 -10.77
C GLU A 400 7.62 -7.73 -10.90
N GLY A 401 6.61 -6.87 -10.74
CA GLY A 401 6.76 -5.41 -10.73
C GLY A 401 6.70 -4.74 -12.10
N LEU A 402 6.19 -5.45 -13.12
CA LEU A 402 5.78 -4.83 -14.37
C LEU A 402 4.68 -3.81 -14.09
N SER A 403 4.86 -2.57 -14.56
CA SER A 403 3.80 -1.58 -14.41
C SER A 403 2.64 -1.86 -15.40
N PRO A 404 1.37 -1.81 -14.95
CA PRO A 404 0.19 -1.97 -15.79
C PRO A 404 0.09 -0.98 -16.96
N ILE A 405 0.70 0.21 -16.83
CA ILE A 405 0.71 1.25 -17.87
C ILE A 405 1.97 1.20 -18.74
N GLY A 406 2.75 0.12 -18.65
CA GLY A 406 3.90 -0.11 -19.51
C GLY A 406 5.11 0.77 -19.20
N SER A 407 5.12 1.49 -18.08
CA SER A 407 6.33 2.20 -17.60
C SER A 407 7.46 1.25 -17.19
N ASN A 408 7.24 -0.07 -17.26
CA ASN A 408 8.21 -1.07 -16.84
C ASN A 408 8.22 -2.37 -17.66
N LEU A 409 8.14 -2.41 -19.01
CA LEU A 409 8.95 -3.33 -19.85
C LEU A 409 8.66 -3.21 -21.38
N PRO A 410 9.69 -3.47 -22.23
CA PRO A 410 11.08 -3.66 -21.84
C PRO A 410 11.73 -2.30 -21.63
N PHE A 411 12.69 -2.24 -20.70
CA PHE A 411 13.79 -1.27 -20.68
C PHE A 411 13.99 -0.58 -22.05
N GLN A 412 13.65 0.71 -22.18
CA GLN A 412 13.77 1.45 -23.44
C GLN A 412 14.85 2.51 -23.35
N ILE A 413 15.74 2.50 -24.35
CA ILE A 413 16.46 3.72 -24.68
C ILE A 413 15.44 4.66 -25.34
N THR A 414 15.02 5.67 -24.59
CA THR A 414 13.99 6.65 -25.01
C THR A 414 14.56 7.75 -25.90
N ASN A 415 15.86 8.02 -25.81
CA ASN A 415 16.52 9.01 -26.65
C ASN A 415 18.00 8.66 -26.93
N ILE A 416 18.46 9.03 -28.12
CA ILE A 416 19.87 8.97 -28.52
C ILE A 416 20.23 10.29 -29.20
N THR A 417 21.16 11.04 -28.62
CA THR A 417 21.72 12.23 -29.27
C THR A 417 23.19 12.01 -29.62
N TYR A 418 23.61 12.51 -30.79
CA TYR A 418 25.00 12.49 -31.22
C TYR A 418 25.41 13.86 -31.74
N VAL A 419 26.45 14.44 -31.14
CA VAL A 419 27.02 15.73 -31.56
C VAL A 419 28.34 15.46 -32.28
N LYS A 420 28.33 15.63 -33.61
CA LYS A 420 29.48 15.28 -34.46
C LYS A 420 30.72 16.14 -34.19
N GLU A 421 30.55 17.40 -33.81
CA GLU A 421 31.65 18.33 -33.57
C GLU A 421 32.47 17.97 -32.33
N THR A 422 31.81 17.42 -31.31
CA THR A 422 32.42 17.02 -30.04
C THR A 422 32.62 15.52 -29.93
N GLU A 423 32.07 14.74 -30.87
CA GLU A 423 32.01 13.28 -30.85
C GLU A 423 31.24 12.70 -29.64
N GLU A 424 30.40 13.51 -29.01
CA GLU A 424 29.66 13.15 -27.80
C GLU A 424 28.34 12.46 -28.15
N LEU A 425 28.08 11.34 -27.48
CA LEU A 425 26.81 10.64 -27.45
C LEU A 425 26.13 10.89 -26.10
N GLU A 426 24.80 11.00 -26.12
CA GLU A 426 23.97 10.89 -24.93
C GLU A 426 22.89 9.84 -25.19
N LEU A 427 22.76 8.89 -24.27
CA LEU A 427 21.65 7.97 -24.23
C LEU A 427 20.76 8.32 -23.04
N THR A 428 19.46 8.34 -23.25
CA THR A 428 18.45 8.44 -22.18
C THR A 428 17.64 7.16 -22.20
N TRP A 429 17.37 6.60 -21.02
CA TRP A 429 16.53 5.42 -20.85
C TRP A 429 15.65 5.54 -19.60
N ASP A 430 14.56 4.77 -19.60
CA ASP A 430 13.72 4.60 -18.42
C ASP A 430 14.50 3.82 -17.35
N SER A 431 14.63 4.38 -16.16
CA SER A 431 15.40 3.83 -15.04
C SER A 431 14.56 3.72 -13.78
N LYS A 432 15.07 3.05 -12.74
CA LYS A 432 14.42 2.92 -11.43
C LYS A 432 15.25 3.67 -10.38
N PRO A 433 14.63 4.46 -9.49
CA PRO A 433 15.34 5.14 -8.41
C PRO A 433 16.20 4.17 -7.58
N GLY A 434 17.42 4.60 -7.22
CA GLY A 434 18.33 3.81 -6.37
C GLY A 434 18.98 2.59 -7.02
N LYS A 435 18.75 2.34 -8.32
CA LYS A 435 19.44 1.29 -9.08
C LYS A 435 20.72 1.79 -9.73
N THR A 436 21.54 0.84 -10.18
CA THR A 436 22.75 1.09 -10.99
C THR A 436 22.66 0.32 -12.31
N TYR A 437 23.24 0.88 -13.36
CA TYR A 437 23.17 0.34 -14.71
C TYR A 437 24.56 0.18 -15.34
N SER A 438 24.69 -0.86 -16.17
CA SER A 438 25.82 -1.07 -17.07
C SER A 438 25.43 -0.75 -18.51
N LEU A 439 26.23 0.07 -19.20
CA LEU A 439 26.09 0.42 -20.60
C LEU A 439 27.20 -0.23 -21.42
N PHE A 440 26.81 -0.94 -22.47
CA PHE A 440 27.68 -1.63 -23.41
C PHE A 440 27.51 -1.09 -24.82
N TYR A 441 28.54 -1.26 -25.64
CA TYR A 441 28.45 -1.00 -27.07
C TYR A 441 28.96 -2.17 -27.92
N ASN A 442 28.48 -2.27 -29.15
CA ASN A 442 28.92 -3.25 -30.13
C ASN A 442 28.80 -2.69 -31.56
N THR A 443 29.58 -3.21 -32.52
CA THR A 443 29.57 -2.76 -33.94
C THR A 443 28.92 -3.76 -34.91
N ALA A 444 28.63 -4.99 -34.46
CA ALA A 444 28.21 -6.14 -35.27
C ALA A 444 27.01 -6.93 -34.71
N LEU A 445 26.49 -6.60 -33.52
CA LEU A 445 25.45 -7.35 -32.79
C LEU A 445 25.84 -8.79 -32.47
N ASP A 446 27.09 -9.01 -32.05
CA ASP A 446 27.63 -10.29 -31.61
C ASP A 446 27.92 -10.28 -30.09
N GLU A 447 29.06 -10.82 -29.64
CA GLU A 447 29.42 -10.90 -28.21
C GLU A 447 29.61 -9.49 -27.62
N TRP A 448 28.96 -9.21 -26.49
CA TRP A 448 28.93 -7.90 -25.84
C TRP A 448 30.01 -7.80 -24.76
N GLU A 449 31.28 -7.75 -25.17
CA GLU A 449 32.43 -7.74 -24.26
C GLU A 449 32.97 -6.32 -23.96
N SER A 450 32.45 -5.29 -24.63
CA SER A 450 32.89 -3.90 -24.47
C SER A 450 31.89 -3.05 -23.71
N ASP A 451 32.20 -2.72 -22.46
CA ASP A 451 31.48 -1.76 -21.65
C ASP A 451 31.94 -0.32 -21.95
N ILE A 452 31.00 0.61 -21.76
CA ILE A 452 31.27 2.05 -21.71
C ILE A 452 31.43 2.46 -20.24
N ASP A 453 30.53 1.98 -19.38
CA ASP A 453 30.52 2.16 -17.93
C ASP A 453 29.63 1.07 -17.31
N ASP A 454 30.04 0.47 -16.20
CA ASP A 454 29.33 -0.58 -15.48
C ASP A 454 28.70 -0.11 -14.16
N SER A 455 28.77 1.20 -13.87
CA SER A 455 28.45 1.77 -12.55
C SER A 455 27.58 3.03 -12.61
N ILE A 456 26.73 3.16 -13.63
CA ILE A 456 25.89 4.36 -13.83
C ILE A 456 24.79 4.39 -12.78
N GLU A 457 24.86 5.33 -11.83
CA GLU A 457 23.80 5.55 -10.84
C GLU A 457 22.55 6.13 -11.49
N SER A 458 21.39 5.62 -11.08
CA SER A 458 20.09 6.10 -11.55
C SER A 458 19.83 7.55 -11.13
N GLU A 459 19.30 8.35 -12.06
CA GLU A 459 18.81 9.71 -11.79
C GLU A 459 17.33 9.73 -11.34
N GLY A 460 16.69 8.57 -11.18
CA GLY A 460 15.27 8.42 -10.82
C GLY A 460 14.54 7.54 -11.84
N ASP A 461 13.38 7.99 -12.31
CA ASP A 461 12.57 7.25 -13.30
C ASP A 461 13.13 7.31 -14.73
N SER A 462 14.10 8.19 -14.96
CA SER A 462 14.83 8.33 -16.23
C SER A 462 16.27 8.70 -15.94
N THR A 463 17.21 8.06 -16.64
CA THR A 463 18.65 8.33 -16.52
C THR A 463 19.21 8.75 -17.88
N SER A 464 19.99 9.82 -17.90
CA SER A 464 20.75 10.22 -19.09
C SER A 464 22.25 10.08 -18.85
N TYR A 465 22.95 9.43 -19.77
CA TYR A 465 24.40 9.25 -19.67
C TYR A 465 25.12 9.73 -20.92
N ARG A 466 26.12 10.61 -20.72
CA ARG A 466 26.94 11.21 -21.76
C ARG A 466 28.32 10.57 -21.82
N PHE A 467 28.75 10.21 -23.03
CA PHE A 467 30.05 9.59 -23.26
C PHE A 467 30.60 9.95 -24.65
N ASN A 468 31.91 9.82 -24.84
CA ASN A 468 32.51 9.99 -26.16
C ASN A 468 32.25 8.76 -27.03
N ASN A 469 31.95 8.97 -28.32
CA ASN A 469 31.78 7.89 -29.28
C ASN A 469 33.04 7.00 -29.31
N PRO A 470 32.94 5.72 -28.91
CA PRO A 470 34.12 4.85 -28.73
C PRO A 470 34.84 4.53 -30.04
N GLU A 471 34.14 4.61 -31.18
CA GLU A 471 34.69 4.32 -32.52
C GLU A 471 34.98 5.58 -33.34
N GLY A 472 34.71 6.76 -32.77
CA GLY A 472 34.89 8.06 -33.42
C GLY A 472 33.98 8.29 -34.65
N THR A 473 34.21 9.40 -35.34
CA THR A 473 33.32 9.91 -36.42
C THR A 473 33.23 9.06 -37.69
N ASN A 474 34.09 8.05 -37.85
CA ASN A 474 34.12 7.19 -39.04
C ASN A 474 33.29 5.91 -38.91
N ALA A 475 32.79 5.62 -37.70
CA ALA A 475 31.94 4.47 -37.44
C ALA A 475 30.64 4.56 -38.26
N LYS A 476 30.29 3.47 -38.94
CA LYS A 476 29.08 3.43 -39.78
C LYS A 476 27.84 2.99 -39.02
N LYS A 477 28.02 2.23 -37.93
CA LYS A 477 26.97 1.66 -37.08
C LYS A 477 27.53 1.45 -35.69
N LEU A 478 26.71 1.72 -34.69
CA LEU A 478 26.93 1.37 -33.29
C LEU A 478 25.60 0.82 -32.76
N PHE A 479 25.71 -0.17 -31.89
CA PHE A 479 24.61 -0.76 -31.15
C PHE A 479 24.91 -0.59 -29.67
N PHE A 480 23.88 -0.32 -28.89
CA PHE A 480 23.98 -0.12 -27.45
C PHE A 480 23.10 -1.13 -26.73
N ARG A 481 23.55 -1.55 -25.56
CA ARG A 481 22.80 -2.39 -24.64
C ARG A 481 23.01 -1.82 -23.25
N ILE A 482 21.93 -1.69 -22.48
CA ILE A 482 22.02 -1.30 -21.09
C ILE A 482 21.37 -2.41 -20.26
N ILE A 483 21.93 -2.66 -19.08
CA ILE A 483 21.55 -3.74 -18.17
C ILE A 483 21.46 -3.13 -16.77
N GLU A 484 20.38 -3.39 -16.03
CA GLU A 484 20.31 -3.11 -14.59
C GLU A 484 21.22 -4.11 -13.84
N ASN A 485 22.04 -3.61 -12.92
CA ASN A 485 23.03 -4.41 -12.16
C ASN A 485 22.46 -5.07 -10.92
#